data_AF-A0ABD3CN22-F1
#
_entry.id   AF-A0ABD3CN22-F1
#
_cell.length_a   1.000
_cell.length_b   1.000
_cell.length_c   1.000
_cell.angle_alpha   90.00
_cell.angle_beta   90.00
_cell.angle_gamma   90.00
#
_symmetry.space_group_name_H-M   'P 1'
#
loop_
_entity.id
_entity.type
_entity.pdbx_description
1 polymer ?
#
loop_
_entity_poly.entity_id
_entity_poly.type
_entity_poly.pdbx_seq_one_letter_code
_entity_poly.pdbx_strand_id
1 'polypeptide(L)'
;MGKNVVDQIKRNPSDFVLWKAAKHGEPLWTVPGDIECSAMSAQYLTHTFDIHGGGIDLIVPHHENEIAQSCAACYESKVKYWIHNGFVTAIDEKMSKSTGNFFTISEVTKLYHPLALRQFLLRTHYCYPVNLCNIAVRNCFRSYLLHISGTLQDCEKTLLTLKDESGTNGKPARINPAAQ
;
A
#
# COMPACT_ATOMS: atom_id res chain seq x y z
N MET A 1 -0.22 -28.93 14.35
CA MET A 1 -1.32 -29.30 13.43
C MET A 1 -2.64 -28.98 14.11
N GLY A 2 -3.22 -27.83 13.80
CA GLY A 2 -4.48 -27.38 14.40
C GLY A 2 -5.65 -28.19 13.86
N LYS A 3 -6.52 -28.68 14.76
CA LYS A 3 -7.74 -29.40 14.39
C LYS A 3 -8.64 -28.48 13.57
N ASN A 4 -8.88 -28.82 12.31
CA ASN A 4 -9.97 -28.26 11.51
C ASN A 4 -11.29 -28.68 12.18
N VAL A 5 -11.83 -27.82 13.04
CA VAL A 5 -13.22 -27.96 13.48
C VAL A 5 -14.05 -27.62 12.25
N VAL A 6 -14.57 -28.64 11.57
CA VAL A 6 -15.60 -28.47 10.56
C VAL A 6 -16.80 -27.85 11.28
N ASP A 7 -17.05 -26.58 11.00
CA ASP A 7 -18.22 -25.88 11.49
C ASP A 7 -19.45 -26.63 10.97
N GLN A 8 -20.16 -27.33 11.87
CA GLN A 8 -21.26 -28.25 11.51
C GLN A 8 -22.43 -27.54 10.81
N ILE A 9 -22.42 -26.20 10.80
CA ILE A 9 -23.40 -25.35 10.13
C ILE A 9 -23.14 -25.27 8.61
N LYS A 10 -21.89 -25.46 8.18
CA LYS A 10 -21.51 -25.35 6.76
C LYS A 10 -21.93 -26.59 5.99
N ARG A 11 -22.44 -26.40 4.77
CA ARG A 11 -22.77 -27.51 3.86
C ARG A 11 -21.51 -28.01 3.15
N ASN A 12 -20.57 -27.12 2.87
CA ASN A 12 -19.27 -27.42 2.30
C ASN A 12 -18.15 -26.79 3.15
N PRO A 13 -17.00 -27.47 3.35
CA PRO A 13 -15.85 -26.89 4.06
C PRO A 13 -15.39 -25.53 3.53
N SER A 14 -15.58 -25.26 2.23
CA SER A 14 -15.22 -23.99 1.58
C SER A 14 -16.25 -22.88 1.78
N ASP A 15 -17.41 -23.15 2.40
CA ASP A 15 -18.42 -22.11 2.66
C ASP A 15 -17.82 -21.03 3.58
N PHE A 16 -18.06 -19.77 3.26
CA PHE A 16 -17.67 -18.61 4.07
C PHE A 16 -18.90 -17.83 4.54
N VAL A 17 -18.73 -17.09 5.64
CA VAL A 17 -19.86 -16.42 6.30
C VAL A 17 -20.07 -15.04 5.68
N LEU A 18 -21.25 -14.80 5.12
CA LEU A 18 -21.67 -13.47 4.67
C LEU A 18 -22.12 -12.57 5.83
N TRP A 19 -22.83 -13.15 6.80
CA TRP A 19 -23.42 -12.44 7.92
C TRP A 19 -23.34 -13.30 9.18
N LYS A 20 -22.70 -12.79 10.24
CA LYS A 20 -22.63 -13.47 11.55
C LYS A 20 -23.72 -12.92 12.45
N ALA A 21 -24.48 -13.78 13.11
CA ALA A 21 -25.46 -13.34 14.10
C ALA A 21 -24.75 -12.66 15.29
N ALA A 22 -25.33 -11.57 15.80
CA ALA A 22 -24.81 -10.86 16.96
C ALA A 22 -24.96 -11.74 18.20
N LYS A 23 -23.94 -11.77 19.05
CA LYS A 23 -24.09 -12.38 20.37
C LYS A 23 -24.81 -11.43 21.31
N HIS A 24 -25.33 -11.99 22.39
CA HIS A 24 -25.97 -11.20 23.43
C HIS A 24 -25.01 -10.13 23.97
N GLY A 25 -25.41 -8.85 23.92
CA GLY A 25 -24.61 -7.70 24.35
C GLY A 25 -23.70 -7.08 23.29
N GLU A 26 -23.64 -7.65 22.07
CA GLU A 26 -22.95 -7.02 20.93
C GLU A 26 -23.91 -6.08 20.17
N PRO A 27 -23.37 -5.08 19.42
CA PRO A 27 -24.19 -4.22 18.57
C PRO A 27 -25.08 -5.02 17.61
N LEU A 28 -26.36 -4.64 17.50
CA LEU A 28 -27.38 -5.32 16.68
C LEU A 28 -27.11 -5.21 15.17
N TRP A 29 -26.41 -4.15 14.73
CA TRP A 29 -25.74 -4.16 13.44
C TRP A 29 -24.48 -4.99 13.57
N THR A 30 -24.67 -6.29 13.34
CA THR A 30 -23.63 -7.28 13.17
C THR A 30 -22.59 -6.79 12.18
N VAL A 31 -21.32 -6.98 12.54
CA VAL A 31 -20.21 -6.76 11.62
C VAL A 31 -20.45 -7.63 10.38
N PRO A 32 -20.55 -7.05 9.17
CA PRO A 32 -20.63 -7.86 7.96
C PRO A 32 -19.44 -8.83 7.94
N GLY A 33 -19.69 -10.05 7.46
CA GLY A 33 -18.61 -11.00 7.21
C GLY A 33 -17.80 -10.56 6.00
N ASP A 34 -17.47 -11.49 5.12
CA ASP A 34 -16.69 -11.18 3.91
C ASP A 34 -17.46 -10.35 2.86
N ILE A 35 -18.71 -9.92 3.14
CA ILE A 35 -19.62 -9.26 2.17
C ILE A 35 -19.39 -7.75 2.01
N GLU A 36 -18.68 -7.12 2.95
CA GLU A 36 -18.58 -5.66 3.04
C GLU A 36 -17.94 -5.06 1.78
N CYS A 37 -16.78 -5.58 1.36
CA CYS A 37 -16.03 -5.07 0.21
C CYS A 37 -16.82 -5.21 -1.10
N SER A 38 -17.51 -6.34 -1.32
CA SER A 38 -18.35 -6.54 -2.49
C SER A 38 -19.56 -5.60 -2.51
N ALA A 39 -20.22 -5.39 -1.37
CA ALA A 39 -21.35 -4.47 -1.29
C ALA A 39 -20.94 -3.01 -1.53
N MET A 40 -19.85 -2.57 -0.90
CA MET A 40 -19.36 -1.20 -1.03
C MET A 40 -18.81 -0.91 -2.44
N SER A 41 -17.99 -1.81 -2.98
CA SER A 41 -17.43 -1.62 -4.33
C SER A 41 -18.53 -1.56 -5.38
N ALA A 42 -19.54 -2.43 -5.32
CA ALA A 42 -20.69 -2.37 -6.21
C ALA A 42 -21.48 -1.05 -6.09
N GLN A 43 -21.67 -0.56 -4.85
CA GLN A 43 -22.41 0.68 -4.62
C GLN A 43 -21.68 1.92 -5.15
N TYR A 44 -20.36 2.01 -4.96
CA TYR A 44 -19.60 3.23 -5.26
C TYR A 44 -18.89 3.20 -6.62
N LEU A 45 -18.53 2.02 -7.13
CA LEU A 45 -17.78 1.82 -8.37
C LEU A 45 -18.58 1.07 -9.44
N THR A 46 -19.83 0.69 -9.13
CA THR A 46 -20.68 -0.23 -9.92
C THR A 46 -20.21 -1.68 -9.87
N HIS A 47 -20.99 -2.59 -10.46
CA HIS A 47 -20.61 -4.01 -10.58
C HIS A 47 -19.40 -4.25 -11.48
N THR A 48 -19.05 -3.29 -12.35
CA THR A 48 -17.87 -3.38 -13.22
C THR A 48 -16.92 -2.20 -13.01
N PHE A 49 -15.68 -2.47 -12.63
CA PHE A 49 -14.66 -1.43 -12.45
C PHE A 49 -13.26 -1.92 -12.83
N ASP A 50 -12.32 -0.98 -12.94
CA ASP A 50 -11.04 -1.25 -13.58
C ASP A 50 -10.03 -1.94 -12.67
N ILE A 51 -9.82 -1.44 -11.44
CA ILE A 51 -8.72 -1.86 -10.58
C ILE A 51 -9.24 -2.18 -9.17
N HIS A 52 -8.89 -3.37 -8.66
CA HIS A 52 -9.06 -3.76 -7.27
C HIS A 52 -7.69 -4.09 -6.67
N GLY A 53 -7.35 -3.49 -5.53
CA GLY A 53 -6.03 -3.61 -4.91
C GLY A 53 -6.06 -4.20 -3.50
N GLY A 54 -4.96 -4.82 -3.08
CA GLY A 54 -4.82 -5.33 -1.71
C GLY A 54 -3.42 -5.86 -1.38
N GLY A 55 -3.21 -6.29 -0.14
CA GLY A 55 -2.02 -7.09 0.20
C GLY A 55 -2.09 -8.47 -0.45
N ILE A 56 -0.94 -9.09 -0.74
CA ILE A 56 -0.89 -10.44 -1.34
C ILE A 56 -1.60 -11.51 -0.50
N ASP A 57 -1.74 -11.30 0.81
CA ASP A 57 -2.53 -12.12 1.72
C ASP A 57 -4.04 -12.02 1.50
N LEU A 58 -4.52 -10.99 0.81
CA LEU A 58 -5.94 -10.83 0.49
C LEU A 58 -6.36 -11.59 -0.76
N ILE A 59 -5.43 -12.18 -1.53
CA ILE A 59 -5.80 -13.02 -2.69
C ILE A 59 -6.75 -14.14 -2.24
N VAL A 60 -6.37 -14.87 -1.17
CA VAL A 60 -7.16 -15.97 -0.62
C VAL A 60 -7.27 -15.83 0.91
N PRO A 61 -8.47 -15.96 1.51
CA PRO A 61 -9.75 -16.19 0.84
C PRO A 61 -10.46 -14.90 0.39
N HIS A 62 -9.97 -13.72 0.79
CA HIS A 62 -10.76 -12.48 0.74
C HIS A 62 -11.22 -12.10 -0.67
N HIS A 63 -10.30 -11.85 -1.61
CA HIS A 63 -10.66 -11.45 -2.97
C HIS A 63 -11.33 -12.59 -3.75
N GLU A 64 -10.98 -13.85 -3.49
CA GLU A 64 -11.73 -14.98 -4.06
C GLU A 64 -13.20 -14.99 -3.61
N ASN A 65 -13.45 -14.74 -2.32
CA ASN A 65 -14.80 -14.64 -1.78
C ASN A 65 -15.53 -13.43 -2.37
N GLU A 66 -14.86 -12.28 -2.54
CA GLU A 66 -15.45 -11.10 -3.18
C GLU A 66 -15.86 -11.34 -4.64
N ILE A 67 -15.01 -12.04 -5.40
CA ILE A 67 -15.33 -12.45 -6.77
C ILE A 67 -16.56 -13.36 -6.75
N ALA A 68 -16.58 -14.38 -5.89
CA ALA A 68 -17.70 -15.31 -5.78
C ALA A 68 -19.03 -14.59 -5.43
N GLN A 69 -18.99 -13.68 -4.45
CA GLN A 69 -20.15 -12.88 -4.04
C GLN A 69 -20.65 -11.96 -5.16
N SER A 70 -19.73 -11.22 -5.79
CA SER A 70 -20.08 -10.22 -6.80
C SER A 70 -20.65 -10.88 -8.06
N CYS A 71 -20.03 -11.97 -8.53
CA CYS A 71 -20.50 -12.73 -9.68
C CYS A 71 -21.82 -13.47 -9.40
N ALA A 72 -22.04 -13.93 -8.17
CA ALA A 72 -23.32 -14.55 -7.77
C ALA A 72 -24.45 -13.52 -7.67
N ALA A 73 -24.16 -12.29 -7.24
CA ALA A 73 -25.14 -11.23 -7.11
C ALA A 73 -25.49 -10.57 -8.46
N CYS A 74 -24.53 -10.43 -9.38
CA CYS A 74 -24.74 -9.87 -10.70
C CYS A 74 -23.83 -10.55 -11.73
N TYR A 75 -24.41 -11.05 -12.83
CA TYR A 75 -23.66 -11.78 -13.86
C TYR A 75 -22.65 -10.89 -14.61
N GLU A 76 -22.91 -9.58 -14.65
CA GLU A 76 -22.06 -8.60 -15.33
C GLU A 76 -20.89 -8.15 -14.45
N SER A 77 -20.80 -8.61 -13.20
CA SER A 77 -19.75 -8.20 -12.28
C SER A 77 -18.36 -8.51 -12.83
N LYS A 78 -17.50 -7.48 -12.89
CA LYS A 78 -16.16 -7.62 -13.46
C LYS A 78 -15.17 -6.60 -12.91
N VAL A 79 -14.05 -7.11 -12.38
CA VAL A 79 -12.84 -6.31 -12.13
C VAL A 79 -11.84 -6.62 -13.24
N LYS A 80 -11.31 -5.59 -13.92
CA LYS A 80 -10.37 -5.80 -15.05
C LYS A 80 -8.97 -6.18 -14.58
N TYR A 81 -8.49 -5.56 -13.50
CA TYR A 81 -7.14 -5.74 -12.99
C TYR A 81 -7.15 -5.90 -11.47
N TRP A 82 -6.47 -6.94 -11.00
CA TRP A 82 -6.19 -7.16 -9.58
C TRP A 82 -4.73 -6.85 -9.31
N ILE A 83 -4.46 -5.98 -8.33
CA ILE A 83 -3.11 -5.50 -8.02
C ILE A 83 -2.77 -5.82 -6.56
N HIS A 84 -1.72 -6.60 -6.34
CA HIS A 84 -1.33 -7.05 -5.00
C HIS A 84 0.08 -6.63 -4.62
N ASN A 85 0.23 -5.99 -3.47
CA ASN A 85 1.54 -5.65 -2.92
C ASN A 85 2.15 -6.81 -2.11
N GLY A 86 3.46 -6.97 -2.21
CA GLY A 86 4.23 -7.95 -1.45
C GLY A 86 4.21 -7.66 0.05
N PHE A 87 4.66 -8.65 0.83
CA PHE A 87 4.76 -8.52 2.28
C PHE A 87 5.85 -7.55 2.71
N VAL A 88 5.62 -6.89 3.84
CA VAL A 88 6.70 -6.27 4.63
C VAL A 88 7.13 -7.28 5.69
N THR A 89 8.41 -7.61 5.72
CA THR A 89 9.03 -8.50 6.71
C THR A 89 9.94 -7.70 7.64
N ALA A 90 10.24 -8.25 8.81
CA ALA A 90 11.26 -7.71 9.71
C ALA A 90 12.18 -8.87 10.11
N ILE A 91 13.50 -8.73 9.92
CA ILE A 91 14.48 -9.79 10.21
C ILE A 91 14.17 -11.08 9.43
N ASP A 92 13.77 -10.94 8.15
CA ASP A 92 13.40 -12.05 7.26
C ASP A 92 12.21 -12.92 7.72
N GLU A 93 11.52 -12.53 8.80
CA GLU A 93 10.28 -13.15 9.25
C GLU A 93 9.05 -12.29 8.91
N LYS A 94 7.92 -12.95 8.62
CA LYS A 94 6.64 -12.27 8.43
C LYS A 94 6.25 -11.55 9.73
N MET A 95 5.96 -10.25 9.65
CA MET A 95 5.48 -9.50 10.80
C MET A 95 4.13 -10.04 11.27
N SER A 96 4.02 -10.36 12.56
CA SER A 96 2.77 -10.79 13.19
C SER A 96 2.72 -10.32 14.64
N LYS A 97 1.52 -10.01 15.16
CA LYS A 97 1.36 -9.65 16.58
C LYS A 97 1.81 -10.78 17.51
N SER A 98 1.63 -12.03 17.11
CA SER A 98 1.96 -13.22 17.90
C SER A 98 3.46 -13.47 18.06
N THR A 99 4.28 -13.10 17.06
CA THR A 99 5.74 -13.29 17.11
C THR A 99 6.46 -12.12 17.78
N GLY A 100 5.75 -11.07 18.21
CA GLY A 100 6.34 -9.88 18.83
C GLY A 100 7.14 -8.99 17.88
N ASN A 101 7.29 -9.39 16.62
CA ASN A 101 8.03 -8.68 15.57
C ASN A 101 7.08 -7.84 14.70
N PHE A 102 6.14 -7.15 15.34
CA PHE A 102 5.17 -6.27 14.70
C PHE A 102 5.43 -4.84 15.17
N PHE A 103 5.57 -3.93 14.21
CA PHE A 103 5.73 -2.51 14.48
C PHE A 103 4.57 -1.75 13.88
N THR A 104 3.96 -0.88 14.68
CA THR A 104 3.00 0.11 14.20
C THR A 104 3.73 1.22 13.44
N ILE A 105 3.01 1.89 12.52
CA ILE A 105 3.52 3.09 11.84
C ILE A 105 3.95 4.15 12.87
N SER A 106 3.22 4.30 13.98
CA SER A 106 3.57 5.24 15.05
C SER A 106 4.92 4.91 15.70
N GLU A 107 5.22 3.63 15.95
CA GLU A 107 6.52 3.23 16.50
C GLU A 107 7.66 3.46 15.50
N VAL A 108 7.46 3.10 14.22
CA VAL A 108 8.50 3.26 13.19
C VAL A 108 8.81 4.74 12.94
N THR A 109 7.80 5.61 12.93
CA THR A 109 7.97 7.06 12.70
C THR A 109 8.63 7.80 13.87
N LYS A 110 8.67 7.21 15.08
CA LYS A 110 9.51 7.71 16.18
C LYS A 110 10.99 7.43 15.96
N LEU A 111 11.32 6.39 15.17
CA LEU A 111 12.70 5.97 14.89
C LEU A 111 13.25 6.60 13.60
N TYR A 112 12.39 6.83 12.62
CA TYR A 112 12.76 7.32 11.29
C TYR A 112 11.84 8.44 10.81
N HIS A 113 12.42 9.40 10.09
CA HIS A 113 11.63 10.43 9.42
C HIS A 113 10.63 9.78 8.43
N PRO A 114 9.34 10.17 8.41
CA PRO A 114 8.33 9.54 7.56
C PRO A 114 8.66 9.53 6.06
N LEU A 115 9.30 10.59 5.55
CA LEU A 115 9.76 10.63 4.17
C LEU A 115 10.84 9.58 3.87
N ALA A 116 11.68 9.25 4.85
CA ALA A 116 12.71 8.23 4.70
C ALA A 116 12.08 6.85 4.60
N LEU A 117 11.08 6.59 5.44
CA LEU A 117 10.31 5.36 5.41
C LEU A 117 9.55 5.21 4.09
N ARG A 118 8.86 6.27 3.64
CA ARG A 118 8.15 6.30 2.36
C ARG A 118 9.11 6.01 1.20
N GLN A 119 10.25 6.69 1.17
CA GLN A 119 11.22 6.50 0.12
C GLN A 119 11.81 5.09 0.14
N PHE A 120 12.12 4.54 1.31
CA PHE A 120 12.55 3.15 1.47
C PHE A 120 11.56 2.17 0.84
N LEU A 121 10.26 2.33 1.09
CA LEU A 121 9.22 1.49 0.50
C LEU A 121 9.14 1.63 -1.03
N LEU A 122 9.36 2.84 -1.56
CA LEU A 122 9.31 3.12 -3.00
C LEU A 122 10.52 2.60 -3.80
N ARG A 123 11.61 2.18 -3.13
CA ARG A 123 12.81 1.67 -3.81
C ARG A 123 12.65 0.26 -4.35
N THR A 124 11.70 -0.49 -3.84
CA THR A 124 11.43 -1.86 -4.25
C THR A 124 10.16 -1.88 -5.07
N HIS A 125 10.14 -2.64 -6.17
CA HIS A 125 8.92 -2.81 -6.94
C HIS A 125 7.84 -3.48 -6.07
N TYR A 126 6.62 -2.95 -6.10
CA TYR A 126 5.57 -3.21 -5.11
C TYR A 126 5.20 -4.70 -4.95
N CYS A 127 5.39 -5.53 -5.97
CA CYS A 127 5.14 -6.98 -5.89
C CYS A 127 6.16 -7.74 -5.04
N TYR A 128 7.36 -7.20 -4.86
CA TYR A 128 8.40 -7.91 -4.11
C TYR A 128 8.29 -7.63 -2.61
N PRO A 129 8.64 -8.62 -1.77
CA PRO A 129 8.69 -8.41 -0.34
C PRO A 129 9.74 -7.36 0.03
N VAL A 130 9.45 -6.58 1.06
CA VAL A 130 10.35 -5.55 1.59
C VAL A 130 10.77 -5.94 3.00
N ASN A 131 12.07 -6.14 3.21
CA ASN A 131 12.63 -6.42 4.54
C ASN A 131 13.01 -5.12 5.26
N LEU A 132 12.24 -4.76 6.28
CA LEU A 132 12.43 -3.60 7.13
C LEU A 132 13.60 -3.83 8.11
N CYS A 133 14.83 -3.78 7.60
CA CYS A 133 16.05 -3.82 8.42
C CYS A 133 16.54 -2.41 8.79
N ASN A 134 16.96 -2.22 10.04
CA ASN A 134 17.40 -0.94 10.61
C ASN A 134 18.49 -0.25 9.76
N ILE A 135 19.40 -1.04 9.19
CA ILE A 135 20.50 -0.55 8.36
C ILE A 135 19.98 0.02 7.02
N ALA A 136 19.00 -0.64 6.39
CA ALA A 136 18.49 -0.25 5.09
C ALA A 136 17.73 1.08 5.14
N VAL A 137 16.93 1.32 6.20
CA VAL A 137 16.18 2.57 6.37
C VAL A 137 17.11 3.73 6.71
N ARG A 138 18.12 3.52 7.58
CA ARG A 138 19.12 4.55 7.91
C ARG A 138 19.92 4.99 6.68
N ASN A 139 20.34 4.04 5.84
CA ASN A 139 21.08 4.34 4.62
C ASN A 139 20.23 5.13 3.61
N CYS A 140 18.92 4.86 3.51
CA CYS A 140 18.01 5.63 2.66
C CYS A 140 17.88 7.09 3.13
N PHE A 141 17.73 7.30 4.44
CA PHE A 141 17.61 8.65 5.01
C PHE A 141 18.84 9.51 4.70
N ARG A 142 20.04 8.97 4.97
CA ARG A 142 21.28 9.73 4.88
C ARG A 142 21.72 9.99 3.45
N SER A 143 21.57 9.02 2.55
CA SER A 143 22.18 9.11 1.22
C SER A 143 21.27 9.66 0.12
N TYR A 144 19.96 9.80 0.34
CA TYR A 144 19.06 10.15 -0.77
C TYR A 144 18.16 11.35 -0.49
N LEU A 145 17.54 11.42 0.70
CA LEU A 145 16.78 12.63 1.06
C LEU A 145 17.68 13.85 1.16
N LEU A 146 18.87 13.71 1.73
CA LEU A 146 19.85 14.79 1.77
C LEU A 146 20.34 15.17 0.37
N HIS A 147 20.57 14.20 -0.52
CA HIS A 147 20.99 14.50 -1.89
C HIS A 147 19.88 15.18 -2.70
N ILE A 148 18.66 14.64 -2.74
CA ILE A 148 17.56 15.28 -3.47
C ILE A 148 17.27 16.68 -2.93
N SER A 149 17.17 16.83 -1.60
CA SER A 149 16.86 18.12 -0.99
C SER A 149 18.00 19.12 -1.19
N GLY A 150 19.25 18.66 -1.09
CA GLY A 150 20.44 19.47 -1.37
C GLY A 150 20.49 19.94 -2.81
N THR A 151 20.33 19.03 -3.78
CA THR A 151 20.27 19.38 -5.20
C THR A 151 19.14 20.35 -5.49
N LEU A 152 17.95 20.18 -4.90
CA LEU A 152 16.86 21.13 -5.08
C LEU A 152 17.21 22.53 -4.56
N GLN A 153 17.79 22.62 -3.36
CA GLN A 153 18.25 23.90 -2.80
C GLN A 153 19.34 24.55 -3.64
N ASP A 154 20.27 23.77 -4.17
CA ASP A 154 21.34 24.27 -5.04
C ASP A 154 20.78 24.79 -6.37
N CYS A 155 19.81 24.07 -6.95
CA CYS A 155 19.07 24.54 -8.13
C CYS A 155 18.30 25.83 -7.84
N GLU A 156 17.61 25.94 -6.70
CA GLU A 156 16.87 27.14 -6.30
C GLU A 156 17.79 28.35 -6.13
N LYS A 157 18.92 28.19 -5.42
CA LYS A 157 19.92 29.25 -5.28
C LYS A 157 20.46 29.70 -6.63
N THR A 158 20.78 28.75 -7.50
CA THR A 158 21.29 29.05 -8.86
C THR A 158 20.26 29.83 -9.67
N LEU A 159 18.98 29.44 -9.61
CA LEU A 159 17.89 30.14 -10.30
C LEU A 159 17.66 31.55 -9.77
N LEU A 160 17.82 31.78 -8.46
CA LEU A 160 17.74 33.12 -7.86
C LEU A 160 18.87 34.01 -8.36
N THR A 161 20.11 33.53 -8.36
CA THR A 161 21.26 34.28 -8.89
C THR A 161 21.06 34.69 -10.35
N LEU A 162 20.55 33.79 -11.20
CA LEU A 162 20.27 34.10 -12.61
C LEU A 162 19.14 35.12 -12.80
N LYS A 163 18.16 35.15 -11.89
CA LYS A 163 17.07 36.16 -11.90
C LYS A 163 17.59 37.54 -11.50
N ASP A 164 18.48 37.60 -10.51
CA ASP A 164 19.10 38.86 -10.08
C ASP A 164 20.05 39.43 -11.15
N GLU A 165 20.77 38.56 -11.85
CA GLU A 165 21.63 38.93 -12.99
C GLU A 165 20.83 39.37 -14.23
N SER A 166 19.71 38.72 -14.53
CA SER A 166 18.82 39.11 -15.65
C SER A 166 17.98 40.36 -15.37
N GLY A 167 17.78 40.73 -14.11
CA GLY A 167 17.21 42.01 -13.69
C GLY A 167 18.18 43.20 -13.81
N THR A 168 19.49 42.95 -13.93
CA THR A 168 20.52 44.01 -13.93
C THR A 168 21.28 44.18 -15.25
N ASN A 169 21.11 43.32 -16.25
CA ASN A 169 21.60 43.61 -17.61
C ASN A 169 20.89 42.80 -18.69
N GLY A 170 20.06 43.47 -19.50
CA GLY A 170 19.41 42.89 -20.67
C GLY A 170 20.39 42.61 -21.81
N LYS A 171 21.11 41.47 -21.76
CA LYS A 171 21.71 40.85 -22.96
C LYS A 171 21.46 39.34 -22.97
N PRO A 172 20.98 38.77 -24.08
CA PRO A 172 20.65 37.35 -24.16
C PRO A 172 21.93 36.50 -24.11
N ALA A 173 21.88 35.42 -23.31
CA ALA A 173 22.97 34.46 -23.21
C ALA A 173 23.21 33.75 -24.57
N ARG A 174 24.45 33.81 -25.06
CA ARG A 174 24.87 33.06 -26.26
C ARG A 174 25.01 31.58 -25.92
N ILE A 175 24.21 30.74 -26.57
CA ILE A 175 24.34 29.29 -26.53
C ILE A 175 25.56 28.90 -27.40
N ASN A 176 26.50 28.16 -26.83
CA ASN A 176 27.70 27.67 -27.53
C ASN A 176 27.31 26.49 -28.45
N PRO A 177 27.60 26.54 -29.78
CA PRO A 177 27.21 25.49 -30.73
C PRO A 177 27.92 24.13 -30.56
N ALA A 178 28.90 24.01 -29.66
CA ALA A 178 29.73 22.80 -29.55
C ALA A 178 29.12 21.64 -28.74
N ALA A 179 27.80 21.62 -28.51
CA ALA A 179 27.10 20.59 -27.73
C ALA A 179 26.00 19.88 -28.54
N GLN A 180 26.33 19.44 -29.77
CA GLN A 180 25.59 18.44 -30.53
C GLN A 180 26.45 17.19 -30.70
#